data_AF-A0A397UPB7-F1
#
_entry.id   AF-A0A397UPB7-F1
#
_cell.length_a   1.000
_cell.length_b   1.000
_cell.length_c   1.000
_cell.angle_alpha   90.00
_cell.angle_beta   90.00
_cell.angle_gamma   90.00
#
_symmetry.space_group_name_H-M   'P 1'
#
loop_
_entity.id
_entity.type
_entity.pdbx_description
1 polymer ?
#
loop_
_entity_poly.entity_id
_entity_poly.type
_entity_poly.pdbx_seq_one_letter_code
_entity_poly.pdbx_strand_id
1 'polypeptide(L)'
;MSKFQTKKFFSIMLFVMLFFVLTKAARKRQGFIGLGQPCNDVSDDRNCDTNICRVKGEDTHRCQVSDERDVEDYCRIGEACKSGECHDGLCRLQL
;
A
#
# COMPACT_ATOMS: atom_id res chain seq x y z
N MET A 1 -14.15 20.46 50.21
CA MET A 1 -13.31 20.30 49.01
C MET A 1 -13.76 19.08 48.21
N SER A 2 -14.69 19.19 47.24
CA SER A 2 -15.10 18.01 46.44
C SER A 2 -15.87 18.29 45.13
N LYS A 3 -15.66 19.45 44.48
CA LYS A 3 -16.24 19.74 43.15
C LYS A 3 -15.19 20.04 42.07
N PHE A 4 -13.95 20.30 42.48
CA PHE A 4 -12.86 20.66 41.58
C PHE A 4 -12.07 19.45 41.06
N GLN A 5 -12.02 18.36 41.82
CA GLN A 5 -11.30 17.14 41.39
C GLN A 5 -12.05 16.43 40.25
N THR A 6 -13.36 16.28 40.35
CA THR A 6 -14.18 15.62 39.32
C THR A 6 -14.11 16.30 37.96
N LYS A 7 -14.08 17.64 37.90
CA LYS A 7 -13.86 18.36 36.63
C LYS A 7 -12.49 18.06 36.00
N LYS A 8 -11.43 17.96 36.81
CA LYS A 8 -10.09 17.60 36.31
C LYS A 8 -10.03 16.16 35.83
N PHE A 9 -10.66 15.22 36.54
CA PHE A 9 -10.74 13.82 36.11
C PHE A 9 -11.55 13.63 34.83
N PHE A 10 -12.66 14.36 34.67
CA PHE A 10 -13.47 14.31 33.45
C PHE A 10 -12.70 14.86 32.24
N SER A 11 -11.97 15.96 32.44
CA SER A 11 -11.10 16.54 31.41
C SER A 11 -9.96 15.60 31.02
N ILE A 12 -9.34 14.93 31.98
CA ILE A 12 -8.28 13.93 31.72
C ILE A 12 -8.85 12.71 30.99
N MET A 13 -10.01 12.18 31.41
CA MET A 13 -10.68 11.07 30.73
C MET A 13 -11.05 11.40 29.28
N LEU A 14 -11.56 12.60 29.03
CA LEU A 14 -11.83 13.09 27.68
C LEU A 14 -10.56 13.18 26.82
N PHE A 15 -9.47 13.70 27.38
CA PHE A 15 -8.17 13.75 26.68
C PHE A 15 -7.65 12.36 26.33
N VAL A 16 -7.74 11.39 27.24
CA VAL A 16 -7.32 10.01 26.99
C VAL A 16 -8.19 9.36 25.91
N MET A 17 -9.52 9.53 25.96
CA MET A 17 -10.42 9.04 24.92
C MET A 17 -10.12 9.64 23.55
N LEU A 18 -9.89 10.97 23.48
CA LEU A 18 -9.49 11.66 22.25
C LEU A 18 -8.16 11.13 21.72
N PHE A 19 -7.16 10.94 22.59
CA PHE A 19 -5.88 10.35 22.20
C PHE A 19 -6.05 8.93 21.64
N PHE A 20 -6.89 8.08 22.25
CA PHE A 20 -7.14 6.72 21.75
C PHE A 20 -7.81 6.73 20.38
N VAL A 21 -8.79 7.62 20.15
CA VAL A 21 -9.46 7.77 18.85
C VAL A 21 -8.49 8.28 17.78
N LEU A 22 -7.68 9.31 18.10
CA LEU A 22 -6.65 9.83 17.19
C LEU A 22 -5.57 8.80 16.87
N THR A 23 -5.14 8.00 17.85
CA THR A 23 -4.15 6.92 17.64
C THR A 23 -4.71 5.81 16.75
N LYS A 24 -5.98 5.43 16.93
CA LYS A 24 -6.67 4.47 16.06
C LYS A 24 -6.85 5.01 14.63
N ALA A 25 -7.15 6.29 14.48
CA ALA A 25 -7.26 6.96 13.19
C ALA A 25 -5.89 7.07 12.48
N ALA A 26 -4.83 7.40 13.22
CA ALA A 26 -3.46 7.50 12.69
C ALA A 26 -2.88 6.13 12.30
N ARG A 27 -3.19 5.05 13.02
CA ARG A 27 -2.81 3.68 12.61
C ARG A 27 -3.43 3.24 11.29
N LYS A 28 -4.56 3.82 10.89
CA LYS A 28 -5.18 3.53 9.57
C LYS A 28 -4.42 4.17 8.40
N ARG A 29 -3.43 5.04 8.69
CA ARG A 29 -2.45 5.61 7.74
C ARG A 29 -1.04 5.04 7.95
N GLN A 30 -0.89 3.83 8.50
CA GLN A 30 0.27 3.03 8.11
C GLN A 30 0.07 2.74 6.62
N GLY A 31 0.78 3.50 5.79
CA GLY A 31 0.70 3.46 4.35
C GLY A 31 0.75 2.03 3.82
N PHE A 32 0.06 1.82 2.69
CA PHE A 32 0.29 0.74 1.74
C PHE A 32 1.51 -0.11 2.10
N ILE A 33 1.29 -1.24 2.78
CA ILE A 33 2.36 -2.05 3.35
C ILE A 33 3.34 -2.54 2.26
N GLY A 34 2.93 -2.54 0.99
CA GLY A 34 3.80 -2.81 -0.16
C GLY A 34 4.20 -1.63 -1.05
N LEU A 35 3.89 -0.36 -0.75
CA LEU A 35 4.40 0.74 -1.60
C LEU A 35 5.86 1.05 -1.24
N GLY A 36 6.77 0.85 -2.19
CA GLY A 36 8.20 1.08 -1.99
C GLY A 36 8.96 -0.09 -1.35
N GLN A 37 8.31 -1.24 -1.12
CA GLN A 37 8.99 -2.47 -0.72
C GLN A 37 10.01 -2.86 -1.80
N PRO A 38 11.25 -3.23 -1.44
CA PRO A 38 12.25 -3.63 -2.44
C PRO A 38 11.82 -4.92 -3.15
N CYS A 39 12.07 -4.97 -4.45
CA CYS A 39 11.84 -6.14 -5.30
C CYS A 39 12.94 -6.18 -6.37
N ASN A 40 13.33 -7.36 -6.88
CA ASN A 40 14.43 -7.47 -7.82
C ASN A 40 13.96 -7.47 -9.28
N ASP A 41 12.90 -8.20 -9.57
CA ASP A 41 12.44 -8.38 -10.94
C ASP A 41 10.95 -8.69 -11.04
N VAL A 42 10.51 -8.99 -12.25
CA VAL A 42 9.13 -9.41 -12.58
C VAL A 42 8.70 -10.68 -11.81
N SER A 43 9.66 -11.49 -11.35
CA SER A 43 9.36 -12.68 -10.59
C SER A 43 8.85 -12.34 -9.19
N ASP A 44 9.25 -11.19 -8.65
CA ASP A 44 8.83 -10.65 -7.36
C ASP A 44 7.48 -9.92 -7.42
N ASP A 45 6.81 -9.84 -8.57
CA ASP A 45 5.47 -9.26 -8.71
C ASP A 45 4.51 -9.81 -7.65
N ARG A 46 4.48 -11.14 -7.46
CA ARG A 46 3.62 -11.79 -6.44
C ARG A 46 4.03 -11.53 -4.99
N ASN A 47 5.25 -11.05 -4.79
CA ASN A 47 5.79 -10.72 -3.47
C ASN A 47 5.48 -9.27 -3.09
N CYS A 48 5.06 -8.45 -4.05
CA CYS A 48 4.54 -7.12 -3.81
C CYS A 48 3.08 -7.19 -3.37
N ASP A 49 2.67 -6.49 -2.30
CA ASP A 49 1.23 -6.35 -1.96
C ASP A 49 0.44 -5.68 -3.10
N THR A 50 1.13 -4.87 -3.89
CA THR A 50 0.60 -4.20 -5.06
C THR A 50 0.64 -5.08 -6.30
N ASN A 51 1.13 -6.31 -6.17
CA ASN A 51 1.31 -7.30 -7.23
C ASN A 51 2.31 -6.89 -8.33
N ILE A 52 2.96 -5.73 -8.23
CA ILE A 52 3.74 -5.15 -9.32
C ILE A 52 5.09 -4.64 -8.80
N CYS A 53 6.17 -5.26 -9.28
CA CYS A 53 7.54 -4.80 -9.10
C CYS A 53 7.98 -3.92 -10.27
N ARG A 54 8.32 -2.65 -9.99
CA ARG A 54 8.81 -1.73 -11.00
C ARG A 54 10.25 -2.08 -11.39
N VAL A 55 10.43 -2.60 -12.60
CA VAL A 55 11.74 -3.01 -13.13
C VAL A 55 12.39 -1.99 -14.09
N LYS A 56 11.66 -0.95 -14.49
CA LYS A 56 12.12 0.11 -15.42
C LYS A 56 11.59 1.49 -14.95
N GLY A 57 12.35 2.56 -15.20
CA GLY A 57 11.94 3.95 -14.91
C GLY A 57 12.57 4.56 -13.66
N GLU A 58 11.90 5.54 -13.05
CA GLU A 58 12.25 6.10 -11.74
C GLU A 58 11.72 5.17 -10.63
N ASP A 59 12.42 5.05 -9.50
CA ASP A 59 12.06 4.10 -8.42
C ASP A 59 12.03 2.62 -8.88
N THR A 60 13.01 2.19 -9.67
CA THR A 60 13.20 0.77 -9.98
C THR A 60 13.45 -0.05 -8.73
N HIS A 61 13.19 -1.35 -8.83
CA HIS A 61 13.37 -2.33 -7.77
C HIS A 61 12.48 -2.04 -6.55
N ARG A 62 11.30 -1.47 -6.80
CA ARG A 62 10.30 -1.16 -5.78
C ARG A 62 8.91 -1.57 -6.22
N CYS A 63 8.13 -2.07 -5.26
CA CYS A 63 6.73 -2.39 -5.44
C CYS A 63 5.89 -1.11 -5.58
N GLN A 64 5.00 -1.05 -6.57
CA GLN A 64 4.22 0.14 -6.92
C GLN A 64 2.73 -0.19 -7.09
N VAL A 65 1.85 0.72 -6.65
CA VAL A 65 0.38 0.51 -6.64
C VAL A 65 -0.27 0.78 -8.00
N SER A 66 0.29 1.71 -8.76
CA SER A 66 -0.33 2.26 -9.98
C SER A 66 0.53 2.07 -11.22
N ASP A 67 1.60 1.29 -11.12
CA ASP A 67 2.45 1.03 -12.26
C ASP A 67 1.78 -0.07 -13.09
N GLU A 68 1.65 0.13 -14.39
CA GLU A 68 1.09 -0.87 -15.29
C GLU A 68 2.06 -1.07 -16.45
N ARG A 69 2.29 -2.32 -16.81
CA ARG A 69 3.23 -2.72 -17.85
C ARG A 69 2.60 -2.54 -19.23
N ASP A 70 3.42 -2.12 -20.18
CA ASP A 70 3.01 -1.96 -21.57
C ASP A 70 2.87 -3.32 -22.27
N VAL A 71 2.21 -3.32 -23.43
CA VAL A 71 2.13 -4.52 -24.27
C VAL A 71 3.54 -4.95 -24.65
N GLU A 72 3.78 -6.27 -24.69
CA GLU A 72 5.09 -6.90 -24.91
C GLU A 72 6.11 -6.76 -23.75
N ASP A 73 5.77 -6.10 -22.65
CA ASP A 73 6.60 -6.21 -21.44
C ASP A 73 6.41 -7.57 -20.77
N TYR A 74 7.49 -8.05 -20.13
CA TYR A 74 7.43 -9.26 -19.32
C TYR A 74 6.44 -9.11 -18.18
N CYS A 75 5.65 -10.13 -17.91
CA CYS A 75 4.71 -10.18 -16.80
C CYS A 75 4.67 -11.58 -16.19
N ARG A 76 4.25 -11.66 -14.93
CA ARG A 76 3.97 -12.94 -14.26
C ARG A 76 2.50 -13.10 -13.87
N ILE A 77 1.77 -11.99 -13.90
CA ILE A 77 0.37 -11.88 -13.53
C ILE A 77 -0.33 -10.93 -14.50
N GLY A 78 -1.60 -11.16 -14.77
CA GLY A 78 -2.39 -10.31 -15.67
C GLY A 78 -2.60 -8.90 -15.11
N GLU A 79 -2.78 -8.78 -13.80
CA GLU A 79 -3.01 -7.49 -13.11
C GLU A 79 -1.85 -6.50 -13.23
N ALA A 80 -0.65 -6.98 -13.56
CA ALA A 80 0.49 -6.10 -13.83
C ALA A 80 0.43 -5.43 -15.22
N CYS A 81 -0.39 -5.95 -16.13
CA CYS A 81 -0.51 -5.46 -17.51
C CYS A 81 -1.66 -4.47 -17.63
N LYS A 82 -1.48 -3.41 -18.43
CA LYS A 82 -2.55 -2.42 -18.74
C LYS A 82 -3.84 -3.05 -19.28
N SER A 83 -3.72 -4.17 -19.99
CA SER A 83 -4.83 -4.91 -20.58
C SER A 83 -5.38 -6.02 -19.68
N GLY A 84 -4.78 -6.27 -18.51
CA GLY A 84 -5.19 -7.33 -17.60
C GLY A 84 -4.80 -8.75 -18.03
N GLU A 85 -4.08 -8.92 -19.16
CA GLU A 85 -3.73 -10.24 -19.69
C GLU A 85 -2.21 -10.45 -19.81
N CYS A 86 -1.75 -11.55 -19.20
CA CYS A 86 -0.38 -12.02 -19.26
C CYS A 86 -0.32 -13.39 -19.97
N HIS A 87 0.17 -13.42 -21.20
CA HIS A 87 0.25 -14.61 -22.05
C HIS A 87 1.71 -14.93 -22.40
N ASP A 88 2.13 -16.18 -22.20
CA ASP A 88 3.50 -16.64 -22.44
C ASP A 88 4.57 -15.81 -21.68
N GLY A 89 4.18 -15.19 -20.57
CA GLY A 89 5.05 -14.31 -19.78
C GLY A 89 5.17 -12.88 -20.33
N LEU A 90 4.31 -12.47 -21.27
CA LEU A 90 4.28 -11.13 -21.86
C LEU A 90 2.86 -10.53 -21.79
N CYS A 91 2.78 -9.22 -21.59
CA CYS A 91 1.51 -8.51 -21.63
C CYS A 91 0.96 -8.49 -23.06
N ARG A 92 -0.30 -8.92 -23.25
CA ARG A 92 -0.96 -8.92 -24.56
C ARG A 92 -2.27 -8.13 -24.52
N LEU A 93 -2.67 -7.59 -25.66
CA LEU A 93 -4.00 -7.00 -25.81
C LEU A 93 -5.06 -8.11 -25.76
N GLN A 94 -6.09 -7.88 -24.96
CA GLN A 94 -7.29 -8.70 -24.96
C GLN A 94 -8.02 -8.44 -26.29
N LEU A 95 -8.05 -9.46 -27.15
CA LEU A 95 -8.67 -9.44 -28.48
C LEU A 95 -10.16 -9.83 -28.41
#